data_AF-A0A7C7V453-F1
#
_entry.id   AF-A0A7C7V453-F1
#
_cell.length_a   1.000
_cell.length_b   1.000
_cell.length_c   1.000
_cell.angle_alpha   90.00
_cell.angle_beta   90.00
_cell.angle_gamma   90.00
#
_symmetry.space_group_name_H-M   'P 1'
#
loop_
_entity.id
_entity.type
_entity.pdbx_description
1 polymer ?
#
loop_
_entity_poly.entity_id
_entity_poly.type
_entity_poly.pdbx_seq_one_letter_code
_entity_poly.pdbx_strand_id
1 'polypeptide(L)' 'MTPVCVHIRGPDVTDEFIAKNLSSMTSLEELDIHGANVTDAALAHITSMRHLHSLTLDCPRITDV' A
#
# COMPACT_ATOMS: atom_id res chain seq x y z
N MET A 1 -18.52 12.84 -5.54
CA MET A 1 -18.03 11.44 -5.58
C MET A 1 -16.97 11.34 -4.51
N THR A 2 -17.02 10.34 -3.65
CA THR A 2 -16.03 10.15 -2.57
C THR A 2 -14.86 9.34 -3.13
N PRO A 3 -13.60 9.79 -2.96
CA PRO A 3 -12.45 9.00 -3.36
C PRO A 3 -12.45 7.63 -2.66
N VAL A 4 -11.91 6.61 -3.32
CA VAL A 4 -11.72 5.29 -2.72
C VAL A 4 -10.41 5.32 -1.93
N CYS A 5 -10.53 5.38 -0.60
CA CYS A 5 -9.40 5.48 0.32
C CYS A 5 -9.27 4.19 1.13
N VAL A 6 -8.05 3.69 1.28
CA VAL A 6 -7.73 2.52 2.12
C VAL A 6 -6.68 2.90 3.15
N HIS A 7 -6.99 2.66 4.42
CA HIS A 7 -6.08 2.88 5.54
C HIS A 7 -5.81 1.53 6.22
N ILE A 8 -4.53 1.16 6.32
CA ILE A 8 -4.09 -0.12 6.85
C ILE A 8 -3.05 0.15 7.94
N ARG A 9 -3.20 -0.50 9.09
CA ARG A 9 -2.30 -0.30 10.22
C ARG A 9 -1.99 -1.60 10.94
N GLY A 10 -0.72 -1.78 11.28
CA GLY A 10 -0.27 -2.82 12.21
C GLY A 10 0.76 -3.79 11.61
N PRO A 11 1.51 -4.49 12.48
CA PRO A 11 2.70 -5.26 12.08
C PRO A 11 2.35 -6.54 11.30
N ASP A 12 1.10 -7.00 11.36
CA ASP A 12 0.64 -8.19 10.65
C ASP A 12 0.48 -7.98 9.14
N VAL A 13 0.67 -6.75 8.67
CA VAL A 13 0.60 -6.34 7.28
C VAL A 13 1.96 -6.59 6.64
N THR A 14 2.04 -7.59 5.76
CA THR A 14 3.26 -8.00 5.03
C THR A 14 3.12 -7.78 3.53
N ASP A 15 4.21 -7.99 2.79
CA ASP A 15 4.21 -7.92 1.32
C ASP A 15 3.18 -8.89 0.70
N GLU A 16 3.01 -10.09 1.26
CA GLU A 16 2.00 -11.03 0.81
C GLU A 16 0.58 -10.54 1.06
N PHE A 17 0.35 -9.82 2.17
CA PHE A 17 -0.94 -9.20 2.43
C PHE A 17 -1.26 -8.15 1.35
N ILE A 18 -0.30 -7.29 1.00
CA ILE A 18 -0.43 -6.29 -0.05
C ILE A 18 -0.70 -6.97 -1.40
N ALA A 19 0.10 -7.98 -1.75
CA ALA A 19 -0.02 -8.69 -3.02
C ALA A 19 -1.38 -9.38 -3.19
N LYS A 20 -1.95 -9.95 -2.12
CA LYS A 20 -3.23 -10.67 -2.19
C LYS A 20 -4.45 -9.76 -2.14
N ASN A 21 -4.40 -8.69 -1.35
CA ASN A 21 -5.60 -7.90 -1.04
C ASN A 21 -5.68 -6.59 -1.83
N LEU A 22 -4.54 -6.00 -2.20
CA LEU A 22 -4.53 -4.67 -2.83
C LEU A 22 -4.25 -4.70 -4.34
N SER A 23 -3.70 -5.80 -4.87
CA SER A 23 -3.31 -5.89 -6.28
C SER A 23 -4.46 -5.71 -7.29
N SER A 24 -5.70 -5.98 -6.88
CA SER A 24 -6.90 -5.81 -7.70
C SER A 24 -7.59 -4.45 -7.54
N MET A 25 -7.13 -3.61 -6.61
CA MET A 25 -7.74 -2.31 -6.29
C MET A 25 -7.26 -1.22 -7.26
N THR A 26 -7.48 -1.42 -8.56
CA THR A 26 -6.99 -0.52 -9.62
C THR A 26 -7.60 0.88 -9.59
N SER A 27 -8.81 1.01 -9.03
CA SER A 27 -9.52 2.29 -8.84
C SER A 27 -9.19 2.98 -7.52
N LEU A 28 -8.21 2.49 -6.74
CA LEU A 28 -7.80 3.12 -5.50
C LEU A 28 -7.18 4.49 -5.78
N GLU A 29 -7.58 5.47 -4.99
CA GLU A 29 -7.18 6.88 -5.14
C GLU A 29 -6.20 7.29 -4.03
N GLU A 30 -6.41 6.79 -2.82
CA GLU A 30 -5.58 7.07 -1.65
C GLU A 30 -5.24 5.78 -0.90
N LEU A 31 -3.95 5.57 -0.62
CA LEU A 31 -3.43 4.44 0.15
C LEU A 31 -2.57 4.94 1.30
N ASP A 32 -2.95 4.55 2.51
CA ASP A 32 -2.21 4.87 3.73
C ASP A 32 -1.85 3.60 4.50
N ILE A 33 -0.55 3.37 4.72
CA ILE A 33 -0.02 2.19 5.40
C ILE A 33 0.92 2.63 6.54
N HIS A 34 0.53 2.29 7.76
CA HIS A 34 1.27 2.64 8.99
C HIS A 34 1.68 1.43 9.82
N GLY A 35 2.92 1.41 10.29
CA GLY A 35 3.43 0.40 11.22
C GLY A 35 3.36 -1.01 10.67
N ALA A 36 3.39 -1.17 9.35
CA ALA A 36 3.35 -2.45 8.67
C ALA A 36 4.75 -3.04 8.50
N ASN A 37 4.83 -4.37 8.43
CA ASN A 37 6.06 -5.10 8.15
C ASN A 37 6.23 -5.31 6.63
N VAL A 38 5.96 -4.28 5.85
CA VAL A 38 6.14 -4.26 4.38
C VAL A 38 7.54 -3.80 4.03
N THR A 39 8.09 -4.36 2.95
CA THR A 39 9.40 -4.02 2.40
C THR A 39 9.27 -3.33 1.04
N ASP A 40 10.40 -2.92 0.47
CA ASP A 40 10.46 -2.32 -0.88
C ASP A 40 9.84 -3.22 -1.96
N ALA A 41 9.77 -4.55 -1.74
CA ALA A 41 9.11 -5.47 -2.66
C ALA A 41 7.59 -5.24 -2.76
N ALA A 42 6.93 -4.76 -1.70
CA ALA A 42 5.51 -4.43 -1.74
C ALA A 42 5.19 -3.29 -2.71
N LEU A 43 6.14 -2.37 -2.94
CA LEU A 43 5.96 -1.22 -3.84
C LEU A 43 5.68 -1.67 -5.27
N ALA A 44 6.27 -2.78 -5.72
CA ALA A 44 6.01 -3.34 -7.04
C ALA A 44 4.52 -3.66 -7.26
N HIS A 45 3.79 -4.02 -6.20
CA HIS A 45 2.34 -4.27 -6.27
C HIS A 45 1.50 -2.99 -6.28
N ILE A 46 2.00 -1.90 -5.69
CA ILE A 46 1.31 -0.60 -5.65
C ILE A 46 1.36 0.10 -7.02
N THR A 47 2.39 -0.17 -7.84
CA THR A 47 2.53 0.41 -9.19
C THR A 47 1.38 0.10 -10.17
N SER A 48 0.55 -0.91 -9.90
CA SER A 48 -0.60 -1.24 -10.75
C SER A 48 -1.81 -0.31 -10.52
N MET A 49 -1.83 0.45 -9.42
CA MET A 49 -2.92 1.33 -9.02
C MET A 49 -2.86 2.64 -9.81
N ARG A 50 -3.37 2.62 -11.05
CA ARG A 50 -3.25 3.75 -12.00
C ARG A 50 -3.98 5.03 -11.59
N HIS A 51 -4.92 4.93 -10.66
CA HIS A 51 -5.68 6.07 -10.14
C HIS A 51 -5.15 6.61 -8.82
N LEU A 52 -4.09 5.99 -8.27
CA LEU A 52 -3.52 6.39 -7.00
C LEU A 52 -2.82 7.75 -7.14
N HIS A 53 -3.27 8.72 -6.35
CA HIS A 53 -2.71 10.08 -6.33
C HIS A 53 -2.16 10.48 -4.95
N SER A 54 -2.53 9.75 -3.89
CA SER A 54 -1.96 9.89 -2.56
C SER A 54 -1.45 8.54 -2.04
N LEU A 55 -0.18 8.50 -1.64
CA LEU A 55 0.46 7.32 -1.05
C LEU A 55 1.26 7.74 0.18
N THR A 56 0.88 7.22 1.34
CA THR A 56 1.61 7.40 2.60
C THR A 56 2.09 6.04 3.08
N LEU A 57 3.38 5.94 3.36
CA LEU A 57 4.05 4.73 3.81
C LEU A 57 4.91 5.06 5.02
N ASP A 58 4.37 4.82 6.22
CA ASP A 58 5.12 4.89 7.47
C ASP A 58 5.45 3.46 7.92
N CYS A 59 6.41 2.85 7.22
CA CYS A 59 6.77 1.45 7.39
C CYS A 59 8.28 1.35 7.66
N PRO A 60 8.72 0.76 8.79
CA PRO A 60 10.12 0.78 9.22
C PRO A 60 11.08 -0.02 8.33
N ARG A 61 10.55 -0.81 7.40
CA ARG A 61 11.32 -1.71 6.51
C ARG A 61 11.32 -1.26 5.05
N ILE A 62 10.71 -0.12 4.73
CA ILE A 62 10.88 0.53 3.44
C ILE A 62 12.17 1.36 3.53
N THR A 63 13.04 1.19 2.54
CA THR A 63 14.38 1.77 2.54
C THR A 63 14.68 2.44 1.20
N ASP A 64 15.68 3.32 1.19
CA ASP A 64 16.16 3.94 -0.05
C ASP A 64 17.03 2.91 -0.80
N VAL A 65 16.37 2.03 -1.56
CA VAL A 65 17.00 0.98 -2.39
C VAL A 65 17.41 1.48 -3.77
#